data_AF-A0A1H5NKD1-F1
#
_entry.id   AF-A0A1H5NKD1-F1
#
_cell.length_a   1.000
_cell.length_b   1.000
_cell.length_c   1.000
_cell.angle_alpha   90.00
_cell.angle_beta   90.00
_cell.angle_gamma   90.00
#
_symmetry.space_group_name_H-M   'P 1'
#
loop_
_entity.id
_entity.type
_entity.pdbx_description
1 polymer ?
#
loop_
_entity_poly.entity_id
_entity_poly.type
_entity_poly.pdbx_seq_one_letter_code
_entity_poly.pdbx_strand_id
1 'polypeptide(L)'
;MSKYAPLADYLKAQVQDSVQLSFGQIDALVNGLPPSARNHDAWWANSRTEDSHTWAHLWIAAGWECESVDRTNETAVFHRTSNRSAKPMRRYWWVNHKQTHLDEYAGGYIWSPKEKRNGVANQTYLNLTLVSPGDVVISYADGLIKAVGVASDAHREEPIPDSHWQAAEYWQALGWMVPIMWARLDHPISPKLHLDALADLLPEKHSPLQKNGDGNQGCYLASISPTLGGVILGLVADRDLKALTTIRVTAPSQVNVPGEDRRRLPAEQLRSVTPEYIWEAVQSLLQGATSEEFWPSIDYDLLVDEGKRLAPKQVFGLAATAALGFTLKPRHFTAGKGTVCFELLEAAGYKIVPKGEPVEALEIPNDTEDREWAEGQVKLVYHLKRERSPGLSRAKKASFIKQHGRLFCEECGTDPIEAYGDFGVACIEVHHEAIQVADMGEQHKTTLDQLRCLCANCHRVLHRKLKAQIVHPTPAIAEPDVMSAVLC
;
A
#
# COMPACT_ATOMS: atom_id res chain seq x y z
N MET A 1 20.62 19.22 -35.71
CA MET A 1 20.60 17.74 -35.75
C MET A 1 22.03 17.23 -35.78
N SER A 2 22.36 16.17 -35.03
CA SER A 2 23.73 15.64 -34.99
C SER A 2 24.12 15.05 -36.35
N LYS A 3 25.37 15.27 -36.77
CA LYS A 3 25.97 14.71 -37.99
C LYS A 3 25.86 13.18 -38.06
N TYR A 4 25.86 12.51 -36.90
CA TYR A 4 25.89 11.05 -36.80
C TYR A 4 24.51 10.41 -36.57
N ALA A 5 23.43 11.21 -36.50
CA ALA A 5 22.07 10.70 -36.38
C ALA A 5 21.67 9.74 -37.51
N PRO A 6 22.03 9.98 -38.80
CA PRO A 6 21.69 9.06 -39.88
C PRO A 6 22.27 7.65 -39.72
N LEU A 7 23.46 7.52 -39.10
CA LEU A 7 24.05 6.21 -38.80
C LEU A 7 23.21 5.46 -37.75
N ALA A 8 22.76 6.15 -36.72
CA ALA A 8 21.90 5.56 -35.69
C ALA A 8 20.52 5.16 -36.26
N ASP A 9 19.92 5.99 -37.12
CA ASP A 9 18.67 5.67 -37.80
C ASP A 9 18.82 4.47 -38.74
N TYR A 10 19.93 4.40 -39.49
CA TYR A 10 20.27 3.26 -40.33
C TYR A 10 20.36 1.97 -39.51
N LEU A 11 21.10 1.98 -38.39
CA LEU A 11 21.25 0.82 -37.51
C LEU A 11 19.91 0.40 -36.89
N LYS A 12 19.09 1.36 -36.45
CA LYS A 12 17.75 1.10 -35.89
C LYS A 12 16.84 0.35 -36.86
N ALA A 13 16.95 0.64 -38.17
CA ALA A 13 16.17 0.01 -39.22
C ALA A 13 16.62 -1.42 -39.60
N GLN A 14 17.78 -1.90 -39.13
CA GLN A 14 18.30 -3.21 -39.49
C GLN A 14 17.54 -4.33 -38.77
N VAL A 15 17.17 -5.41 -39.47
CA VAL A 15 16.43 -6.53 -38.85
C VAL A 15 17.37 -7.53 -38.17
N GLN A 16 18.65 -7.52 -38.53
CA GLN A 16 19.69 -8.44 -38.03
C GLN A 16 20.21 -8.00 -36.65
N ASP A 17 20.87 -8.93 -35.94
CA ASP A 17 21.51 -8.68 -34.63
C ASP A 17 22.97 -8.25 -34.74
N SER A 18 23.56 -8.32 -35.94
CA SER A 18 24.91 -7.83 -36.21
C SER A 18 24.97 -7.31 -37.65
N VAL A 19 25.65 -6.19 -37.84
CA VAL A 19 25.76 -5.48 -39.12
C VAL A 19 27.18 -4.97 -39.27
N GLN A 20 27.86 -5.44 -40.31
CA GLN A 20 29.17 -4.94 -40.71
C GLN A 20 29.01 -3.83 -41.75
N LEU A 21 29.69 -2.71 -41.52
CA LEU A 21 29.73 -1.56 -42.43
C LEU A 21 31.18 -1.20 -42.76
N SER A 22 31.45 -0.86 -44.01
CA SER A 22 32.73 -0.23 -44.38
C SER A 22 32.75 1.24 -43.98
N PHE A 23 33.94 1.80 -43.76
CA PHE A 23 34.08 3.23 -43.47
C PHE A 23 33.51 4.09 -44.59
N GLY A 24 33.60 3.65 -45.85
CA GLY A 24 32.96 4.33 -46.98
C GLY A 24 31.43 4.32 -46.92
N GLN A 25 30.80 3.24 -46.44
CA GLN A 25 29.35 3.22 -46.19
C GLN A 25 28.97 4.18 -45.06
N ILE A 26 29.79 4.24 -44.01
CA ILE A 26 29.57 5.15 -42.88
C ILE A 26 29.80 6.61 -43.31
N ASP A 27 30.82 6.90 -44.12
CA ASP A 27 31.08 8.21 -44.71
C ASP A 27 29.86 8.73 -45.46
N ALA A 28 29.23 7.88 -46.27
CA ALA A 28 28.04 8.23 -47.02
C ALA A 28 26.85 8.57 -46.10
N LEU A 29 26.71 7.88 -44.97
CA LEU A 29 25.66 8.12 -43.99
C LEU A 29 25.88 9.41 -43.20
N VAL A 30 27.11 9.68 -42.78
CA VAL A 30 27.41 10.78 -41.84
C VAL A 30 28.06 11.99 -42.51
N ASN A 31 28.18 12.01 -43.84
CA ASN A 31 28.89 13.04 -44.60
C ASN A 31 30.37 13.16 -44.18
N GLY A 32 31.09 12.03 -44.28
CA GLY A 32 32.52 11.87 -44.04
C GLY A 32 32.89 11.68 -42.56
N LEU A 33 33.56 10.58 -42.26
CA LEU A 33 34.16 10.31 -40.96
C LEU A 33 35.37 11.22 -40.71
N PRO A 34 35.56 11.68 -39.46
CA PRO A 34 36.74 12.46 -39.11
C PRO A 34 38.02 11.59 -39.17
N PRO A 35 39.22 12.19 -39.31
CA PRO A 35 40.48 11.44 -39.27
C PRO A 35 40.65 10.60 -38.00
N SER A 36 40.09 11.05 -36.87
CA SER A 36 40.12 10.32 -35.60
C SER A 36 39.41 8.96 -35.67
N ALA A 37 38.32 8.84 -36.42
CA ALA A 37 37.64 7.57 -36.63
C ALA A 37 38.51 6.55 -37.41
N ARG A 38 39.41 7.03 -38.25
CA ARG A 38 40.32 6.17 -39.04
C ARG A 38 41.61 5.82 -38.31
N ASN A 39 42.02 6.69 -37.39
CA ASN A 39 43.32 6.62 -36.74
C ASN A 39 43.29 6.08 -35.31
N HIS A 40 42.15 6.17 -34.62
CA HIS A 40 42.06 5.86 -33.19
C HIS A 40 40.84 4.99 -32.85
N ASP A 41 41.09 3.82 -32.28
CA ASP A 41 40.04 2.89 -31.83
C ASP A 41 39.14 3.49 -30.75
N ALA A 42 39.68 4.41 -29.94
CA ALA A 42 38.95 5.15 -28.93
C ALA A 42 37.74 5.92 -29.51
N TRP A 43 37.79 6.30 -30.79
CA TRP A 43 36.64 6.95 -31.45
C TRP A 43 35.43 6.01 -31.55
N TRP A 44 35.66 4.71 -31.70
CA TRP A 44 34.62 3.68 -31.80
C TRP A 44 34.18 3.12 -30.45
N ALA A 45 34.76 3.60 -29.35
CA ALA A 45 34.44 3.14 -28.01
C ALA A 45 32.97 3.46 -27.64
N ASN A 46 32.27 2.47 -27.08
CA ASN A 46 30.89 2.62 -26.63
C ASN A 46 30.83 3.38 -25.31
N SER A 47 30.95 4.71 -25.37
CA SER A 47 30.87 5.54 -24.17
C SER A 47 29.44 5.75 -23.68
N ARG A 48 29.23 5.55 -22.37
CA ARG A 48 27.95 5.71 -21.66
C ARG A 48 28.00 6.81 -20.59
N THR A 49 29.06 7.61 -20.59
CA THR A 49 29.26 8.78 -19.71
C THR A 49 29.02 10.07 -20.48
N GLU A 50 28.69 11.19 -19.82
CA GLU A 50 28.63 12.51 -20.47
C GLU A 50 30.04 12.95 -20.91
N ASP A 51 30.51 12.46 -22.05
CA ASP A 51 31.80 12.80 -22.64
C ASP A 51 31.63 13.41 -24.05
N SER A 52 32.75 13.68 -24.71
CA SER A 52 32.75 14.28 -26.04
C SER A 52 32.37 13.29 -27.16
N HIS A 53 32.17 12.00 -26.87
CA HIS A 53 31.80 10.96 -27.83
C HIS A 53 30.29 10.96 -28.12
N THR A 54 29.76 12.15 -28.39
CA THR A 54 28.34 12.41 -28.68
C THR A 54 27.75 11.56 -29.82
N TRP A 55 28.60 11.02 -30.71
CA TRP A 55 28.21 10.08 -31.75
C TRP A 55 27.93 8.67 -31.22
N ALA A 56 28.71 8.19 -30.25
CA ALA A 56 28.55 6.85 -29.69
C ALA A 56 27.24 6.72 -28.92
N HIS A 57 26.83 7.78 -28.22
CA HIS A 57 25.52 7.84 -27.56
C HIS A 57 24.34 7.63 -28.52
N LEU A 58 24.47 8.00 -29.80
CA LEU A 58 23.38 7.89 -30.76
C LEU A 58 23.11 6.43 -31.18
N TRP A 59 24.15 5.66 -31.51
CA TRP A 59 23.94 4.24 -31.82
C TRP A 59 23.63 3.42 -30.56
N ILE A 60 24.18 3.79 -29.39
CA ILE A 60 23.80 3.19 -28.11
C ILE A 60 22.32 3.43 -27.80
N ALA A 61 21.84 4.66 -27.96
CA ALA A 61 20.41 4.98 -27.80
C ALA A 61 19.51 4.27 -28.83
N ALA A 62 20.06 3.94 -30.01
CA ALA A 62 19.37 3.11 -31.00
C ALA A 62 19.41 1.60 -30.67
N GLY A 63 20.07 1.19 -29.59
CA GLY A 63 20.17 -0.21 -29.15
C GLY A 63 21.34 -0.98 -29.76
N TRP A 64 22.37 -0.30 -30.26
CA TRP A 64 23.52 -0.88 -30.93
C TRP A 64 24.84 -0.50 -30.27
N GLU A 65 25.85 -1.33 -30.43
CA GLU A 65 27.22 -1.06 -29.97
C GLU A 65 28.20 -1.44 -31.06
N CYS A 66 29.31 -0.73 -31.15
CA CYS A 66 30.43 -1.15 -31.98
C CYS A 66 31.11 -2.34 -31.30
N GLU A 67 31.06 -3.52 -31.93
CA GLU A 67 31.66 -4.76 -31.44
C GLU A 67 33.15 -4.81 -31.76
N SER A 68 33.51 -4.47 -32.99
CA SER A 68 34.89 -4.52 -33.47
C SER A 68 35.11 -3.57 -34.65
N VAL A 69 36.36 -3.17 -34.84
CA VAL A 69 36.80 -2.33 -35.95
C VAL A 69 38.06 -2.92 -36.54
N ASP A 70 38.03 -3.16 -37.84
CA ASP A 70 39.18 -3.56 -38.64
C ASP A 70 39.64 -2.35 -39.46
N ARG A 71 40.77 -1.76 -39.06
CA ARG A 71 41.37 -0.61 -39.74
C ARG A 71 42.11 -0.98 -41.02
N THR A 72 42.51 -2.23 -41.18
CA THR A 72 43.19 -2.69 -42.40
C THR A 72 42.18 -2.84 -43.53
N ASN A 73 40.99 -3.36 -43.23
CA ASN A 73 39.91 -3.51 -44.20
C ASN A 73 38.90 -2.35 -44.15
N GLU A 74 39.12 -1.35 -43.29
CA GLU A 74 38.24 -0.21 -43.04
C GLU A 74 36.77 -0.63 -42.81
N THR A 75 36.54 -1.56 -41.89
CA THR A 75 35.19 -2.02 -41.52
C THR A 75 34.93 -1.92 -40.04
N ALA A 76 33.69 -1.62 -39.66
CA ALA A 76 33.20 -1.68 -38.29
C ALA A 76 32.01 -2.64 -38.20
N VAL A 77 32.01 -3.49 -37.18
CA VAL A 77 30.90 -4.39 -36.88
C VAL A 77 30.10 -3.79 -35.74
N PHE A 78 28.81 -3.61 -35.95
CA PHE A 78 27.87 -3.21 -34.91
C PHE A 78 27.02 -4.41 -34.51
N HIS A 79 26.90 -4.67 -33.21
CA HIS A 79 25.94 -5.64 -32.70
C HIS A 79 24.72 -4.92 -32.12
N ARG A 80 23.55 -5.52 -32.32
CA ARG A 80 22.35 -5.20 -31.57
C ARG A 80 22.58 -5.70 -30.16
N THR A 81 22.34 -4.84 -29.18
CA THR A 81 22.39 -5.20 -27.77
C THR A 81 21.23 -6.17 -27.48
N SER A 82 21.41 -7.45 -27.85
CA SER A 82 20.54 -8.52 -27.42
C SER A 82 20.68 -8.62 -25.90
N ASN A 83 19.55 -8.67 -25.20
CA ASN A 83 19.49 -8.65 -23.75
C ASN A 83 19.93 -10.02 -23.16
N ARG A 84 21.12 -10.49 -23.54
CA ARG A 84 21.76 -11.72 -23.05
C ARG A 84 23.18 -11.38 -22.59
N SER A 85 23.32 -11.28 -21.27
CA SER A 85 24.58 -11.21 -20.51
C SER A 85 25.29 -9.86 -20.33
N ALA A 86 24.54 -8.77 -20.23
CA ALA A 86 24.84 -7.75 -19.22
C ALA A 86 23.64 -7.71 -18.27
N LYS A 87 23.79 -8.28 -17.07
CA LYS A 87 22.86 -8.01 -15.97
C LYS A 87 22.73 -6.48 -15.91
N PRO A 88 21.54 -5.86 -16.03
CA PRO A 88 21.44 -4.41 -15.95
C PRO A 88 22.14 -4.00 -14.65
N MET A 89 23.18 -3.16 -14.75
CA MET A 89 23.88 -2.67 -13.58
C MET A 89 22.88 -1.82 -12.82
N ARG A 90 22.29 -2.41 -11.78
CA ARG A 90 21.34 -1.73 -10.90
C ARG A 90 22.04 -0.49 -10.35
N ARG A 91 21.46 0.69 -10.56
CA ARG A 91 21.97 1.89 -9.89
C ARG A 91 21.54 1.83 -8.44
N TYR A 92 22.33 2.50 -7.60
CA TYR A 92 22.07 2.54 -6.18
C TYR A 92 21.81 3.99 -5.78
N TRP A 93 20.77 4.16 -4.98
CA TRP A 93 20.33 5.43 -4.46
C TRP A 93 20.28 5.38 -2.94
N TRP A 94 20.49 6.52 -2.30
CA TRP A 94 20.34 6.68 -0.87
C TRP A 94 19.37 7.82 -0.59
N VAL A 95 18.27 7.54 0.12
CA VAL A 95 17.27 8.54 0.50
C VAL A 95 17.37 8.90 1.98
N ASN A 96 17.47 10.20 2.27
CA ASN A 96 17.41 10.77 3.62
C ASN A 96 16.03 11.41 3.84
N HIS A 97 15.20 10.83 4.70
CA HIS A 97 13.77 11.16 4.76
C HIS A 97 13.19 11.18 6.19
N LYS A 98 13.91 11.86 7.09
CA LYS A 98 13.66 11.88 8.55
C LYS A 98 12.19 11.98 8.97
N GLN A 99 11.45 13.00 8.51
CA GLN A 99 10.06 13.23 8.94
C GLN A 99 9.03 12.37 8.18
N THR A 100 9.34 11.92 6.97
CA THR A 100 8.35 11.39 6.00
C THR A 100 8.52 9.91 5.71
N HIS A 101 9.58 9.28 6.26
CA HIS A 101 9.91 7.89 5.98
C HIS A 101 8.76 6.91 6.29
N LEU A 102 7.97 7.15 7.33
CA LEU A 102 6.86 6.27 7.71
C LEU A 102 5.76 6.22 6.63
N ASP A 103 5.39 7.38 6.09
CA ASP A 103 4.38 7.48 5.03
C ASP A 103 4.92 6.98 3.69
N GLU A 104 6.19 7.27 3.40
CA GLU A 104 6.89 6.80 2.20
C GLU A 104 7.00 5.26 2.16
N TYR A 105 7.17 4.60 3.30
CA TYR A 105 7.12 3.13 3.35
C TYR A 105 5.70 2.59 3.20
N ALA A 106 4.74 3.14 3.96
CA ALA A 106 3.35 2.71 3.94
C ALA A 106 2.74 2.91 2.54
N GLY A 107 3.19 3.96 1.85
CA GLY A 107 2.84 4.29 0.49
C GLY A 107 3.69 3.61 -0.59
N GLY A 108 4.85 3.06 -0.30
CA GLY A 108 5.70 2.46 -1.33
C GLY A 108 6.23 3.51 -2.33
N TYR A 109 6.75 4.62 -1.83
CA TYR A 109 7.29 5.69 -2.67
C TYR A 109 8.43 6.46 -2.01
N ILE A 110 9.12 7.26 -2.81
CA ILE A 110 9.87 8.44 -2.37
C ILE A 110 9.29 9.67 -3.08
N TRP A 111 9.28 10.83 -2.42
CA TRP A 111 8.71 12.07 -2.96
C TRP A 111 9.52 13.30 -2.55
N SER A 112 9.76 14.20 -3.49
CA SER A 112 10.41 15.49 -3.24
C SER A 112 9.72 16.62 -4.01
N PRO A 113 9.89 17.89 -3.62
CA PRO A 113 9.46 18.99 -4.47
C PRO A 113 10.37 19.04 -5.70
N LYS A 114 9.99 19.82 -6.72
CA LYS A 114 10.87 20.08 -7.87
C LYS A 114 12.01 21.05 -7.51
N GLU A 115 11.74 22.00 -6.61
CA GLU A 115 12.66 23.08 -6.24
C GLU A 115 12.70 23.27 -4.72
N LYS A 116 13.74 23.95 -4.21
CA LYS A 116 13.76 24.40 -2.81
C LYS A 116 12.76 25.54 -2.58
N ARG A 117 12.49 25.85 -1.31
CA ARG A 117 11.61 26.97 -0.90
C ARG A 117 11.93 28.32 -1.55
N ASN A 118 13.19 28.55 -1.90
CA ASN A 118 13.66 29.79 -2.54
C ASN A 118 13.66 29.73 -4.08
N GLY A 119 13.02 28.72 -4.69
CA GLY A 119 12.99 28.53 -6.15
C GLY A 119 14.30 28.02 -6.75
N VAL A 120 15.32 27.73 -5.92
CA VAL A 120 16.61 27.23 -6.42
C VAL A 120 16.52 25.73 -6.69
N ALA A 121 16.98 25.33 -7.87
CA ALA A 121 17.11 23.92 -8.25
C ALA A 121 17.98 23.16 -7.25
N ASN A 122 17.58 21.93 -6.92
CA ASN A 122 18.35 21.03 -6.06
C ASN A 122 18.67 19.75 -6.83
N GLN A 123 19.96 19.49 -7.05
CA GLN A 123 20.41 18.27 -7.71
C GLN A 123 19.84 17.00 -7.06
N THR A 124 19.68 16.99 -5.73
CA THR A 124 19.17 15.81 -4.99
C THR A 124 17.67 15.59 -5.15
N TYR A 125 16.93 16.58 -5.67
CA TYR A 125 15.52 16.43 -6.07
C TYR A 125 15.43 15.99 -7.53
N LEU A 126 16.27 16.58 -8.39
CA LEU A 126 16.40 16.15 -9.78
C LEU A 126 16.84 14.69 -9.91
N ASN A 127 17.58 14.17 -8.94
CA ASN A 127 17.95 12.75 -8.91
C ASN A 127 16.74 11.81 -8.96
N LEU A 128 15.55 12.20 -8.49
CA LEU A 128 14.35 11.38 -8.62
C LEU A 128 14.03 11.12 -10.10
N THR A 129 14.28 12.09 -10.98
CA THR A 129 14.00 11.93 -12.41
C THR A 129 14.95 10.96 -13.12
N LEU A 130 16.06 10.62 -12.46
CA LEU A 130 17.08 9.71 -12.96
C LEU A 130 16.90 8.26 -12.49
N VAL A 131 15.97 8.03 -11.54
CA VAL A 131 15.68 6.68 -11.01
C VAL A 131 14.97 5.87 -12.08
N SER A 132 15.46 4.66 -12.31
CA SER A 132 14.90 3.71 -13.27
C SER A 132 14.31 2.48 -12.57
N PRO A 133 13.29 1.82 -13.15
CA PRO A 133 12.78 0.56 -12.63
C PRO A 133 13.91 -0.47 -12.46
N GLY A 134 13.98 -1.10 -11.29
CA GLY A 134 15.02 -2.06 -10.92
C GLY A 134 16.22 -1.48 -10.15
N ASP A 135 16.33 -0.15 -10.04
CA ASP A 135 17.32 0.50 -9.19
C ASP A 135 17.07 0.20 -7.71
N VAL A 136 18.16 0.11 -6.93
CA VAL A 136 18.10 -0.16 -5.49
C VAL A 136 18.13 1.15 -4.73
N VAL A 137 17.23 1.32 -3.77
CA VAL A 137 17.13 2.51 -2.92
C VAL A 137 17.35 2.12 -1.47
N ILE A 138 18.35 2.71 -0.83
CA ILE A 138 18.65 2.55 0.60
C ILE A 138 17.95 3.67 1.35
N SER A 139 17.19 3.30 2.37
CA SER A 139 16.42 4.24 3.17
C SER A 139 17.12 4.56 4.48
N TYR A 140 17.33 5.85 4.73
CA TYR A 140 17.97 6.37 5.94
C TYR A 140 17.10 7.39 6.67
N ALA A 141 16.80 7.09 7.93
CA ALA A 141 16.05 7.95 8.83
C ALA A 141 16.53 7.76 10.28
N ASP A 142 16.50 8.83 11.08
CA ASP A 142 16.88 8.82 12.50
C ASP A 142 18.26 8.21 12.80
N GLY A 143 19.23 8.42 11.90
CA GLY A 143 20.59 7.88 12.08
C GLY A 143 20.75 6.41 11.68
N LEU A 144 19.72 5.79 11.11
CA LEU A 144 19.66 4.37 10.82
C LEU A 144 19.23 4.11 9.37
N ILE A 145 19.82 3.07 8.76
CA ILE A 145 19.26 2.42 7.59
C ILE A 145 18.13 1.53 8.08
N LYS A 146 16.90 1.83 7.65
CA LYS A 146 15.69 1.15 8.15
C LYS A 146 15.03 0.26 7.10
N ALA A 147 15.32 0.48 5.81
CA ALA A 147 14.77 -0.31 4.72
C ALA A 147 15.70 -0.30 3.51
N VAL A 148 15.51 -1.27 2.63
CA VAL A 148 16.05 -1.27 1.28
C VAL A 148 14.90 -1.54 0.32
N GLY A 149 14.84 -0.83 -0.79
CA GLY A 149 13.77 -0.97 -1.77
C GLY A 149 14.29 -1.11 -3.19
N VAL A 150 13.40 -1.52 -4.08
CA VAL A 150 13.64 -1.53 -5.52
C VAL A 150 12.62 -0.61 -6.18
N ALA A 151 13.10 0.31 -7.03
CA ALA A 151 12.21 1.16 -7.80
C ALA A 151 11.35 0.30 -8.73
N SER A 152 10.03 0.39 -8.62
CA SER A 152 9.11 -0.42 -9.41
C SER A 152 8.68 0.25 -10.71
N ASP A 153 8.81 1.57 -10.79
CA ASP A 153 8.53 2.37 -11.98
C ASP A 153 9.45 3.60 -12.05
N ALA A 154 9.41 4.32 -13.17
CA ALA A 154 10.05 5.62 -13.31
C ALA A 154 9.34 6.70 -12.47
N HIS A 155 10.00 7.85 -12.36
CA HIS A 155 9.41 9.02 -11.70
C HIS A 155 8.16 9.53 -12.42
N ARG A 156 7.29 10.21 -11.67
CA ARG A 156 6.17 10.99 -12.22
C ARG A 156 5.88 12.22 -11.37
N GLU A 157 5.14 13.14 -11.96
CA GLU A 157 4.63 14.32 -11.24
C GLU A 157 3.42 13.92 -10.39
N GLU A 158 3.45 14.25 -9.11
CA GLU A 158 2.38 13.97 -8.16
C GLU A 158 2.22 15.16 -7.19
N PRO A 159 1.00 15.41 -6.68
CA PRO A 159 0.81 16.43 -5.67
C PRO A 159 1.56 16.08 -4.38
N ILE A 160 1.75 17.10 -3.54
CA ILE A 160 2.28 16.88 -2.19
C ILE A 160 1.38 15.87 -1.46
N PRO A 161 1.93 14.76 -0.92
CA PRO A 161 1.09 13.79 -0.24
C PRO A 161 0.46 14.42 1.01
N ASP A 162 -0.79 14.08 1.32
CA ASP A 162 -1.57 14.69 2.42
C ASP A 162 -0.87 14.57 3.79
N SER A 163 -0.02 13.57 3.96
CA SER A 163 0.77 13.39 5.18
C SER A 163 1.85 14.47 5.38
N HIS A 164 2.16 15.24 4.34
CA HIS A 164 3.06 16.40 4.37
C HIS A 164 2.30 17.74 4.56
N TRP A 165 1.05 17.71 5.06
CA TRP A 165 0.20 18.90 5.22
C TRP A 165 0.84 20.06 5.99
N GLN A 166 1.74 19.80 6.94
CA GLN A 166 2.48 20.86 7.66
C GLN A 166 3.47 21.64 6.76
N ALA A 167 3.84 21.08 5.60
CA ALA A 167 4.66 21.73 4.58
C ALA A 167 3.86 22.26 3.37
N ALA A 168 2.54 22.00 3.33
CA ALA A 168 1.66 22.37 2.21
C ALA A 168 1.47 23.89 2.05
N GLU A 169 1.74 24.69 3.09
CA GLU A 169 1.73 26.16 2.99
C GLU A 169 2.89 26.74 2.15
N TYR A 170 3.91 25.95 1.80
CA TYR A 170 5.20 26.50 1.31
C TYR A 170 5.75 25.88 0.03
N TRP A 171 5.23 24.73 -0.42
CA TRP A 171 5.76 23.99 -1.57
C TRP A 171 4.77 24.12 -2.74
N GLN A 172 5.29 24.25 -3.97
CA GLN A 172 4.44 24.22 -5.17
C GLN A 172 3.60 22.94 -5.18
N ALA A 173 2.37 23.02 -5.71
CA ALA A 173 1.37 21.96 -5.61
C ALA A 173 1.78 20.59 -6.19
N LEU A 174 2.89 20.50 -6.95
CA LEU A 174 3.38 19.30 -7.62
C LEU A 174 4.87 19.06 -7.35
N GLY A 175 5.23 17.80 -7.08
CA GLY A 175 6.60 17.32 -6.88
C GLY A 175 6.91 16.08 -7.72
N TRP A 176 8.11 15.53 -7.53
CA TRP A 176 8.53 14.27 -8.15
C TRP A 176 8.26 13.11 -7.20
N MET A 177 7.68 12.04 -7.72
CA MET A 177 7.43 10.79 -7.00
C MET A 177 8.05 9.61 -7.72
N VAL A 178 8.69 8.69 -7.01
CA VAL A 178 9.15 7.41 -7.55
C VAL A 178 8.53 6.25 -6.75
N PRO A 179 7.86 5.28 -7.40
CA PRO A 179 7.36 4.06 -6.75
C PRO A 179 8.49 3.15 -6.28
N ILE A 180 8.50 2.79 -5.01
CA ILE A 180 9.49 1.91 -4.40
C ILE A 180 8.81 0.72 -3.74
N MET A 181 9.26 -0.49 -4.08
CA MET A 181 8.94 -1.70 -3.35
C MET A 181 9.91 -1.84 -2.17
N TRP A 182 9.49 -1.39 -1.00
CA TRP A 182 10.30 -1.43 0.22
C TRP A 182 10.34 -2.82 0.88
N ALA A 183 11.52 -3.20 1.34
CA ALA A 183 11.75 -4.25 2.33
C ALA A 183 12.33 -3.59 3.59
N ARG A 184 11.52 -3.53 4.66
CA ARG A 184 11.98 -3.03 5.96
C ARG A 184 12.95 -4.02 6.58
N LEU A 185 13.95 -3.49 7.29
CA LEU A 185 14.91 -4.28 8.04
C LEU A 185 14.36 -4.55 9.43
N ASP A 186 14.35 -5.82 9.85
CA ASP A 186 14.02 -6.21 11.22
C ASP A 186 15.03 -5.64 12.22
N HIS A 187 16.28 -5.50 11.78
CA HIS A 187 17.38 -4.93 12.56
C HIS A 187 18.00 -3.73 11.82
N PRO A 188 17.54 -2.50 12.09
CA PRO A 188 18.11 -1.30 11.48
C PRO A 188 19.62 -1.17 11.72
N ILE A 189 20.33 -0.66 10.72
CA ILE A 189 21.80 -0.55 10.74
C ILE A 189 22.18 0.89 10.98
N SER A 190 23.10 1.16 11.92
CA SER A 190 23.66 2.50 12.08
C SER A 190 24.90 2.67 11.19
N PRO A 191 24.86 3.47 10.11
CA PRO A 191 26.02 3.70 9.26
C PRO A 191 27.20 4.28 10.04
N LYS A 192 26.91 5.03 11.10
CA LYS A 192 27.91 5.66 11.98
C LYS A 192 28.81 4.64 12.68
N LEU A 193 28.30 3.45 12.99
CA LEU A 193 29.09 2.35 13.56
C LEU A 193 29.96 1.62 12.52
N HIS A 194 29.79 1.92 11.24
CA HIS A 194 30.48 1.29 10.12
C HIS A 194 31.27 2.30 9.27
N LEU A 195 31.60 3.48 9.84
CA LEU A 195 32.27 4.55 9.11
C LEU A 195 33.61 4.12 8.51
N ASP A 196 34.38 3.29 9.21
CA ASP A 196 35.66 2.79 8.70
C ASP A 196 35.53 2.05 7.35
N ALA A 197 34.38 1.42 7.11
CA ALA A 197 34.08 0.73 5.86
C ALA A 197 33.38 1.61 4.81
N LEU A 198 32.75 2.71 5.24
CA LEU A 198 31.88 3.53 4.38
C LEU A 198 32.49 4.87 3.97
N ALA A 199 33.33 5.48 4.82
CA ALA A 199 33.76 6.88 4.69
C ALA A 199 34.47 7.18 3.35
N ASP A 200 35.38 6.29 2.92
CA ASP A 200 36.14 6.46 1.67
C ASP A 200 35.30 6.15 0.41
N LEU A 201 34.14 5.53 0.58
CA LEU A 201 33.23 5.20 -0.51
C LEU A 201 32.12 6.24 -0.69
N LEU A 202 31.99 7.19 0.24
CA LEU A 202 31.00 8.26 0.16
C LEU A 202 31.32 9.20 -1.01
N PRO A 203 30.31 9.68 -1.75
CA PRO A 203 30.53 10.62 -2.85
C PRO A 203 31.10 11.94 -2.34
N GLU A 204 32.04 12.56 -3.07
CA GLU A 204 32.58 13.87 -2.70
C GLU A 204 31.53 15.00 -2.76
N LYS A 205 30.58 14.91 -3.72
CA LYS A 205 29.48 15.86 -3.91
C LYS A 205 28.14 15.19 -3.70
N HIS A 206 27.20 15.92 -3.09
CA HIS A 206 25.86 15.41 -2.78
C HIS A 206 25.85 14.13 -1.93
N SER A 207 26.87 13.95 -1.08
CA SER A 207 26.97 12.82 -0.16
C SER A 207 25.73 12.71 0.74
N PRO A 208 25.19 11.50 0.95
CA PRO A 208 24.09 11.28 1.89
C PRO A 208 24.50 11.49 3.35
N LEU A 209 25.78 11.26 3.68
CA LEU A 209 26.34 11.38 5.02
C LEU A 209 27.49 12.40 5.05
N GLN A 210 27.67 13.04 6.20
CA GLN A 210 28.82 13.85 6.52
C GLN A 210 30.00 12.96 6.94
N LYS A 211 31.23 13.52 6.98
CA LYS A 211 32.44 12.77 7.39
C LYS A 211 32.35 12.20 8.81
N ASN A 212 31.52 12.78 9.68
CA ASN A 212 31.28 12.31 11.04
C ASN A 212 30.16 11.25 11.14
N GLY A 213 29.60 10.81 10.00
CA GLY A 213 28.52 9.83 9.89
C GLY A 213 27.11 10.36 10.13
N ASP A 214 26.95 11.67 10.34
CA ASP A 214 25.61 12.26 10.46
C ASP A 214 24.96 12.45 9.09
N GLY A 215 23.64 12.39 9.04
CA GLY A 215 22.88 12.62 7.80
C GLY A 215 23.08 14.04 7.27
N ASN A 216 23.20 14.18 5.95
CA ASN A 216 23.26 15.48 5.31
C ASN A 216 21.84 16.06 5.09
N GLN A 217 21.45 17.06 5.88
CA GLN A 217 20.09 17.60 5.88
C GLN A 217 19.67 18.29 4.56
N GLY A 218 20.62 18.67 3.71
CA GLY A 218 20.34 19.27 2.39
C GLY A 218 20.26 18.27 1.24
N CYS A 219 20.48 16.98 1.52
CA CYS A 219 20.51 15.92 0.52
C CYS A 219 19.31 14.99 0.73
N TYR A 220 18.34 15.01 -0.19
CA TYR A 220 17.20 14.09 -0.13
C TYR A 220 17.53 12.76 -0.78
N LEU A 221 17.83 12.73 -2.09
CA LEU A 221 18.23 11.52 -2.81
C LEU A 221 19.65 11.66 -3.37
N ALA A 222 20.58 10.82 -2.91
CA ALA A 222 21.95 10.75 -3.40
C ALA A 222 22.13 9.55 -4.34
N SER A 223 22.84 9.76 -5.45
CA SER A 223 23.40 8.64 -6.23
C SER A 223 24.61 8.09 -5.49
N ILE A 224 24.70 6.77 -5.34
CA ILE A 224 25.85 6.11 -4.71
C ILE A 224 26.47 5.09 -5.67
N SER A 225 27.77 4.87 -5.51
CA SER A 225 28.50 3.92 -6.36
C SER A 225 28.01 2.48 -6.14
N PRO A 226 28.10 1.60 -7.15
CA PRO A 226 27.81 0.17 -6.98
C PRO A 226 28.65 -0.47 -5.86
N THR A 227 29.87 -0.01 -5.65
CA THR A 227 30.75 -0.47 -4.56
C THR A 227 30.15 -0.12 -3.20
N LEU A 228 29.75 1.14 -2.98
CA LEU A 228 29.11 1.57 -1.75
C LEU A 228 27.77 0.84 -1.53
N GLY A 229 26.95 0.73 -2.58
CA GLY A 229 25.71 -0.04 -2.55
C GLY A 229 25.93 -1.50 -2.17
N GLY A 230 26.97 -2.13 -2.72
CA GLY A 230 27.37 -3.50 -2.40
C GLY A 230 27.78 -3.70 -0.94
N VAL A 231 28.60 -2.80 -0.39
CA VAL A 231 29.00 -2.85 1.03
C VAL A 231 27.78 -2.74 1.95
N ILE A 232 26.86 -1.81 1.65
CA ILE A 232 25.63 -1.65 2.43
C ILE A 232 24.75 -2.89 2.36
N LEU A 233 24.56 -3.45 1.16
CA LEU A 233 23.81 -4.70 1.00
C LEU A 233 24.47 -5.89 1.70
N GLY A 234 25.81 -5.89 1.82
CA GLY A 234 26.55 -6.87 2.62
C GLY A 234 26.21 -6.75 4.11
N LEU A 235 26.23 -5.53 4.66
CA LEU A 235 25.84 -5.28 6.05
C LEU A 235 24.38 -5.68 6.34
N VAL A 236 23.50 -5.51 5.34
CA VAL A 236 22.11 -5.99 5.40
C VAL A 236 22.06 -7.52 5.35
N ALA A 237 22.86 -8.16 4.50
CA ALA A 237 22.91 -9.62 4.35
C ALA A 237 23.20 -10.34 5.66
N ASP A 238 24.16 -9.81 6.42
CA ASP A 238 24.62 -10.42 7.67
C ASP A 238 23.56 -10.36 8.79
N ARG A 239 22.52 -9.54 8.63
CA ARG A 239 21.51 -9.27 9.67
C ARG A 239 20.08 -9.59 9.26
N ASP A 240 19.78 -9.61 7.96
CA ASP A 240 18.42 -9.75 7.42
C ASP A 240 18.41 -10.37 6.01
N LEU A 241 18.51 -11.71 5.96
CA LEU A 241 18.43 -12.49 4.73
C LEU A 241 17.09 -12.33 3.98
N LYS A 242 15.99 -12.03 4.71
CA LYS A 242 14.65 -11.89 4.11
C LYS A 242 14.57 -10.63 3.26
N ALA A 243 15.12 -9.51 3.72
CA ALA A 243 15.19 -8.26 2.98
C ALA A 243 15.91 -8.42 1.62
N LEU A 244 16.97 -9.24 1.56
CA LEU A 244 17.69 -9.53 0.32
C LEU A 244 16.90 -10.37 -0.69
N THR A 245 16.08 -11.30 -0.24
CA THR A 245 15.21 -12.10 -1.13
C THR A 245 14.26 -11.20 -1.92
N THR A 246 13.70 -10.16 -1.30
CA THR A 246 12.83 -9.17 -1.97
C THR A 246 13.57 -8.39 -3.07
N ILE A 247 14.85 -8.08 -2.85
CA ILE A 247 15.70 -7.39 -3.84
C ILE A 247 16.09 -8.34 -5.00
N ARG A 248 16.30 -9.63 -4.72
CA ARG A 248 16.72 -10.65 -5.70
C ARG A 248 15.56 -11.15 -6.58
N VAL A 249 14.34 -11.25 -6.04
CA VAL A 249 13.14 -11.75 -6.77
C VAL A 249 12.61 -10.73 -7.79
N THR A 250 12.98 -9.45 -7.69
CA THR A 250 12.54 -8.36 -8.58
C THR A 250 13.45 -8.12 -9.80
N ALA A 251 14.12 -9.16 -10.33
CA ALA A 251 14.68 -9.10 -11.68
C ALA A 251 13.54 -9.28 -12.71
N PRO A 252 13.53 -8.54 -13.84
CA PRO A 252 12.45 -8.62 -14.80
C PRO A 252 12.52 -9.98 -15.50
N SER A 253 11.75 -10.95 -15.01
CA SER A 253 11.36 -12.11 -15.79
C SER A 253 10.24 -11.64 -16.73
N GLN A 254 10.52 -11.70 -18.03
CA GLN A 254 9.53 -11.52 -19.08
C GLN A 254 8.48 -12.61 -18.93
N VAL A 255 7.34 -12.25 -18.32
CA VAL A 255 6.10 -13.01 -18.47
C VAL A 255 5.01 -11.99 -18.79
N ASN A 256 4.47 -12.15 -19.99
CA ASN A 256 3.35 -11.38 -20.52
C ASN A 256 2.06 -11.84 -19.81
N VAL A 257 1.49 -11.00 -18.93
CA VAL A 257 0.08 -11.03 -18.49
C VAL A 257 -0.35 -9.57 -18.23
N PRO A 258 -1.58 -9.14 -18.60
CA PRO A 258 -1.91 -7.73 -18.84
C PRO A 258 -2.05 -6.88 -17.57
N GLY A 259 -1.27 -5.78 -17.50
CA GLY A 259 -1.74 -4.41 -17.22
C GLY A 259 -2.38 -4.00 -15.88
N GLU A 260 -3.07 -4.84 -15.12
CA GLU A 260 -3.96 -4.38 -14.03
C GLU A 260 -3.44 -4.64 -12.60
N ASP A 261 -2.68 -5.73 -12.36
CA ASP A 261 -2.28 -6.17 -10.99
C ASP A 261 -1.13 -5.38 -10.34
N ARG A 262 -0.77 -4.20 -10.89
CA ARG A 262 0.39 -3.40 -10.43
C ARG A 262 0.07 -1.96 -10.04
N ARG A 263 -1.16 -1.48 -10.25
CA ARG A 263 -1.55 -0.10 -9.93
C ARG A 263 -2.30 -0.06 -8.61
N ARG A 264 -2.07 1.01 -7.84
CA ARG A 264 -2.97 1.35 -6.73
C ARG A 264 -4.38 1.53 -7.28
N LEU A 265 -5.35 1.00 -6.55
CA LEU A 265 -6.74 1.14 -6.94
C LEU A 265 -7.18 2.59 -6.74
N PRO A 266 -7.92 3.18 -7.69
CA PRO A 266 -8.56 4.46 -7.51
C PRO A 266 -9.43 4.48 -6.25
N ALA A 267 -9.50 5.62 -5.58
CA ALA A 267 -10.36 5.81 -4.40
C ALA A 267 -11.81 5.39 -4.67
N GLU A 268 -12.32 5.64 -5.87
CA GLU A 268 -13.67 5.25 -6.30
C GLU A 268 -13.91 3.74 -6.23
N GLN A 269 -12.95 2.92 -6.68
CA GLN A 269 -13.05 1.46 -6.57
C GLN A 269 -13.01 1.02 -5.11
N LEU A 270 -12.15 1.63 -4.28
CA LEU A 270 -12.09 1.33 -2.85
C LEU A 270 -13.37 1.73 -2.10
N ARG A 271 -14.09 2.75 -2.57
CA ARG A 271 -15.38 3.18 -2.00
C ARG A 271 -16.53 2.21 -2.27
N SER A 272 -16.33 1.18 -3.09
CA SER A 272 -17.27 0.05 -3.20
C SER A 272 -17.32 -0.83 -1.94
N VAL A 273 -16.34 -0.70 -1.04
CA VAL A 273 -16.29 -1.44 0.22
C VAL A 273 -17.31 -0.88 1.20
N THR A 274 -18.43 -1.59 1.35
CA THR A 274 -19.52 -1.24 2.27
C THR A 274 -19.23 -1.70 3.71
N PRO A 275 -19.96 -1.14 4.71
CA PRO A 275 -19.89 -1.62 6.10
C PRO A 275 -20.18 -3.12 6.27
N GLU A 276 -20.98 -3.72 5.39
CA GLU A 276 -21.27 -5.16 5.35
C GLU A 276 -19.96 -5.98 5.19
N TYR A 277 -19.18 -5.70 4.14
CA TYR A 277 -17.91 -6.40 3.89
C TYR A 277 -16.88 -6.18 5.01
N ILE A 278 -16.85 -4.99 5.60
CA ILE A 278 -15.95 -4.68 6.72
C ILE A 278 -16.31 -5.52 7.94
N TRP A 279 -17.60 -5.61 8.27
CA TRP A 279 -18.06 -6.41 9.40
C TRP A 279 -17.78 -7.90 9.20
N GLU A 280 -18.03 -8.44 8.01
CA GLU A 280 -17.70 -9.84 7.68
C GLU A 280 -16.19 -10.13 7.80
N ALA A 281 -15.35 -9.21 7.35
CA ALA A 281 -13.89 -9.31 7.49
C ALA A 281 -13.47 -9.30 8.97
N VAL A 282 -14.07 -8.43 9.80
CA VAL A 282 -13.84 -8.42 11.25
C VAL A 282 -14.24 -9.75 11.89
N GLN A 283 -15.43 -10.28 11.57
CA GLN A 283 -15.87 -11.57 12.10
C GLN A 283 -14.95 -12.72 11.71
N SER A 284 -14.47 -12.73 10.45
CA SER A 284 -13.56 -13.74 9.94
C SER A 284 -12.22 -13.73 10.68
N LEU A 285 -11.64 -12.54 10.90
CA LEU A 285 -10.39 -12.38 11.63
C LEU A 285 -10.53 -12.75 13.12
N LEU A 286 -11.66 -12.40 13.76
CA LEU A 286 -11.96 -12.80 15.13
C LEU A 286 -12.07 -14.32 15.30
N GLN A 287 -12.44 -15.04 14.23
CA GLN A 287 -12.50 -16.50 14.19
C GLN A 287 -11.14 -17.16 13.88
N GLY A 288 -10.07 -16.37 13.78
CA GLY A 288 -8.73 -16.87 13.54
C GLY A 288 -8.36 -17.03 12.06
N ALA A 289 -9.13 -16.45 11.14
CA ALA A 289 -8.69 -16.36 9.74
C ALA A 289 -7.37 -15.57 9.67
N THR A 290 -6.36 -16.15 9.04
CA THR A 290 -5.11 -15.47 8.73
C THR A 290 -5.13 -15.02 7.28
N SER A 291 -4.49 -13.89 6.98
CA SER A 291 -4.17 -13.54 5.59
C SER A 291 -2.66 -13.63 5.44
N GLU A 292 -2.17 -14.47 4.53
CA GLU A 292 -0.73 -14.65 4.31
C GLU A 292 -0.05 -13.37 3.76
N GLU A 293 -0.84 -12.45 3.21
CA GLU A 293 -0.37 -11.24 2.52
C GLU A 293 -0.43 -9.98 3.39
N PHE A 294 -1.22 -9.94 4.48
CA PHE A 294 -1.29 -8.79 5.39
C PHE A 294 -0.74 -9.13 6.77
N TRP A 295 0.07 -8.19 7.27
CA TRP A 295 0.80 -8.31 8.53
C TRP A 295 0.00 -7.70 9.70
N PRO A 296 0.35 -8.04 10.96
CA PRO A 296 -0.23 -7.44 12.16
C PRO A 296 -0.11 -5.90 12.18
N SER A 297 -0.96 -5.23 12.97
CA SER A 297 -0.92 -3.77 13.16
C SER A 297 0.44 -3.32 13.68
N ILE A 298 0.97 -2.24 13.11
CA ILE A 298 2.23 -1.63 13.54
C ILE A 298 1.95 -0.33 14.28
N ASP A 299 1.23 0.61 13.67
CA ASP A 299 1.04 1.96 14.22
C ASP A 299 -0.34 2.17 14.83
N TYR A 300 -1.36 1.50 14.28
CA TYR A 300 -2.76 1.66 14.68
C TYR A 300 -3.46 0.32 14.81
N ASP A 301 -4.32 0.22 15.82
CA ASP A 301 -5.25 -0.88 16.01
C ASP A 301 -6.67 -0.43 15.67
N LEU A 302 -7.41 -1.31 15.02
CA LEU A 302 -8.85 -1.22 14.91
C LEU A 302 -9.47 -1.81 16.18
N LEU A 303 -10.18 -0.99 16.95
CA LEU A 303 -10.96 -1.46 18.09
C LEU A 303 -12.25 -2.09 17.56
N VAL A 304 -12.43 -3.36 17.90
CA VAL A 304 -13.64 -4.12 17.61
C VAL A 304 -14.33 -4.50 18.91
N ASP A 305 -15.50 -5.12 18.81
CA ASP A 305 -16.31 -5.50 19.97
C ASP A 305 -15.49 -6.31 21.00
N GLU A 306 -15.88 -6.18 22.27
CA GLU A 306 -15.22 -6.83 23.42
C GLU A 306 -13.80 -6.32 23.72
N GLY A 307 -13.41 -5.16 23.18
CA GLY A 307 -12.11 -4.53 23.44
C GLY A 307 -10.94 -5.20 22.71
N LYS A 308 -11.24 -6.09 21.76
CA LYS A 308 -10.25 -6.76 20.92
C LYS A 308 -9.66 -5.78 19.89
N ARG A 309 -8.43 -6.06 19.48
CA ARG A 309 -7.65 -5.24 18.54
C ARG A 309 -7.35 -6.04 17.29
N LEU A 310 -7.68 -5.48 16.14
CA LEU A 310 -7.34 -6.03 14.83
C LEU A 310 -6.50 -5.05 14.03
N ALA A 311 -5.78 -5.55 13.02
CA ALA A 311 -5.01 -4.70 12.12
C ALA A 311 -5.94 -4.01 11.09
N PRO A 312 -6.03 -2.66 11.05
CA PRO A 312 -6.92 -1.96 10.13
C PRO A 312 -6.69 -2.34 8.66
N LYS A 313 -5.41 -2.46 8.26
CA LYS A 313 -5.03 -2.79 6.88
C LYS A 313 -5.42 -4.22 6.50
N GLN A 314 -5.39 -5.15 7.45
CA GLN A 314 -5.80 -6.54 7.25
C GLN A 314 -7.32 -6.65 7.12
N VAL A 315 -8.07 -5.98 8.00
CA VAL A 315 -9.54 -5.92 7.95
C VAL A 315 -9.99 -5.36 6.61
N PHE A 316 -9.44 -4.20 6.22
CA PHE A 316 -9.81 -3.57 4.96
C PHE A 316 -9.39 -4.40 3.74
N GLY A 317 -8.22 -5.03 3.76
CA GLY A 317 -7.75 -5.88 2.67
C GLY A 317 -8.67 -7.06 2.38
N LEU A 318 -9.16 -7.73 3.44
CA LEU A 318 -10.15 -8.80 3.31
C LEU A 318 -11.50 -8.28 2.82
N ALA A 319 -11.99 -7.18 3.40
CA ALA A 319 -13.26 -6.56 3.00
C ALA A 319 -13.25 -6.13 1.52
N ALA A 320 -12.16 -5.50 1.09
CA ALA A 320 -11.98 -5.06 -0.28
C ALA A 320 -11.81 -6.22 -1.26
N THR A 321 -11.16 -7.31 -0.84
CA THR A 321 -11.06 -8.54 -1.63
C THR A 321 -12.45 -9.11 -1.91
N ALA A 322 -13.31 -9.16 -0.89
CA ALA A 322 -14.68 -9.63 -1.03
C ALA A 322 -15.51 -8.69 -1.92
N ALA A 323 -15.39 -7.37 -1.72
CA ALA A 323 -16.15 -6.37 -2.47
C ALA A 323 -15.80 -6.33 -3.97
N LEU A 324 -14.52 -6.47 -4.30
CA LEU A 324 -14.02 -6.30 -5.67
C LEU A 324 -13.88 -7.63 -6.43
N GLY A 325 -14.02 -8.77 -5.75
CA GLY A 325 -13.96 -10.09 -6.37
C GLY A 325 -12.56 -10.55 -6.80
N PHE A 326 -11.49 -9.90 -6.31
CA PHE A 326 -10.11 -10.33 -6.52
C PHE A 326 -9.24 -10.06 -5.29
N THR A 327 -8.17 -10.83 -5.10
CA THR A 327 -7.30 -10.73 -3.92
C THR A 327 -6.55 -9.40 -3.88
N LEU A 328 -6.90 -8.55 -2.91
CA LEU A 328 -6.14 -7.33 -2.64
C LEU A 328 -4.85 -7.63 -1.91
N LYS A 329 -3.80 -6.89 -2.26
CA LYS A 329 -2.48 -6.95 -1.62
C LYS A 329 -2.18 -5.61 -0.94
N PRO A 330 -1.25 -5.53 0.03
CA PRO A 330 -0.91 -4.28 0.71
C PRO A 330 -0.46 -3.11 -0.18
N ARG A 331 -0.09 -3.39 -1.43
CA ARG A 331 0.30 -2.43 -2.47
C ARG A 331 -0.87 -1.80 -3.23
N HIS A 332 -2.07 -2.40 -3.17
CA HIS A 332 -3.24 -1.92 -3.92
C HIS A 332 -3.90 -0.71 -3.26
N PHE A 333 -3.65 -0.48 -1.97
CA PHE A 333 -4.24 0.63 -1.21
C PHE A 333 -3.34 1.03 -0.03
N THR A 334 -3.49 2.27 0.41
CA THR A 334 -2.80 2.81 1.59
C THR A 334 -3.73 2.71 2.80
N ALA A 335 -3.17 2.43 3.97
CA ALA A 335 -3.86 2.50 5.25
C ALA A 335 -3.12 3.50 6.15
N GLY A 336 -3.85 4.41 6.77
CA GLY A 336 -3.33 5.51 7.57
C GLY A 336 -4.37 6.62 7.74
N LYS A 337 -4.11 7.56 8.64
CA LYS A 337 -5.02 8.69 8.90
C LYS A 337 -5.22 9.51 7.62
N GLY A 338 -6.47 9.83 7.28
CA GLY A 338 -6.82 10.56 6.05
C GLY A 338 -6.85 9.71 4.77
N THR A 339 -6.77 8.39 4.87
CA THR A 339 -6.91 7.48 3.72
C THR A 339 -8.33 6.92 3.62
N VAL A 340 -8.75 6.54 2.41
CA VAL A 340 -10.04 5.86 2.15
C VAL A 340 -10.22 4.61 3.04
N CYS A 341 -9.13 3.90 3.32
CA CYS A 341 -9.15 2.75 4.22
C CYS A 341 -9.64 3.13 5.63
N PHE A 342 -9.11 4.20 6.25
CA PHE A 342 -9.51 4.61 7.59
C PHE A 342 -10.89 5.26 7.58
N GLU A 343 -11.17 6.10 6.58
CA GLU A 343 -12.49 6.72 6.40
C GLU A 343 -13.60 5.66 6.39
N LEU A 344 -13.43 4.58 5.63
CA LEU A 344 -14.45 3.54 5.49
C LEU A 344 -14.56 2.65 6.73
N LEU A 345 -13.46 2.37 7.42
CA LEU A 345 -13.49 1.64 8.69
C LEU A 345 -14.20 2.45 9.79
N GLU A 346 -13.94 3.75 9.88
CA GLU A 346 -14.61 4.67 10.80
C GLU A 346 -16.08 4.88 10.44
N ALA A 347 -16.39 5.03 9.14
CA ALA A 347 -17.75 5.08 8.63
C ALA A 347 -18.52 3.77 8.89
N ALA A 348 -17.83 2.63 8.94
CA ALA A 348 -18.43 1.34 9.29
C ALA A 348 -18.68 1.14 10.79
N GLY A 349 -18.23 2.04 11.67
CA GLY A 349 -18.55 2.00 13.11
C GLY A 349 -17.40 1.66 14.02
N TYR A 350 -16.20 1.49 13.46
CA TYR A 350 -15.03 1.09 14.22
C TYR A 350 -14.19 2.30 14.61
N LYS A 351 -13.53 2.22 15.76
CA LYS A 351 -12.59 3.25 16.22
C LYS A 351 -11.17 2.79 15.92
N ILE A 352 -10.37 3.67 15.31
CA ILE A 352 -8.95 3.42 15.10
C ILE A 352 -8.17 4.15 16.19
N VAL A 353 -7.29 3.44 16.88
CA VAL A 353 -6.45 4.00 17.96
C VAL A 353 -4.98 3.70 17.72
N PRO A 354 -4.07 4.61 18.09
CA PRO A 354 -2.65 4.31 18.21
C PRO A 354 -2.37 3.02 18.97
N LYS A 355 -1.35 2.29 18.51
CA LYS A 355 -0.96 1.02 19.13
C LYS A 355 -0.53 1.25 20.59
N GLY A 356 -1.09 0.46 21.50
CA GLY A 356 -0.80 0.54 22.93
C GLY A 356 -1.52 1.64 23.70
N GLU A 357 -2.34 2.48 23.04
CA GLU A 357 -3.17 3.46 23.74
C GLU A 357 -4.19 2.74 24.64
N PRO A 358 -4.29 3.05 25.94
CA PRO A 358 -5.28 2.42 26.82
C PRO A 358 -6.70 2.69 26.30
N VAL A 359 -7.48 1.64 26.14
CA VAL A 359 -8.90 1.77 25.79
C VAL A 359 -9.65 2.00 27.09
N GLU A 360 -10.22 3.18 27.27
CA GLU A 360 -11.32 3.34 28.22
C GLU A 360 -12.42 2.37 27.78
N ALA A 361 -12.78 1.41 28.65
CA ALA A 361 -13.87 0.50 28.37
C ALA A 361 -15.07 1.35 27.95
N LEU A 362 -15.61 1.09 26.76
CA LEU A 362 -16.82 1.78 26.28
C LEU A 362 -17.88 1.64 27.38
N GLU A 363 -18.08 2.72 28.14
CA GLU A 363 -19.22 2.83 29.01
C GLU A 363 -20.42 2.90 28.09
N ILE A 364 -21.09 1.77 27.92
CA ILE A 364 -22.38 1.73 27.27
C ILE A 364 -23.25 2.68 28.07
N PRO A 365 -23.80 3.75 27.47
CA PRO A 365 -24.82 4.54 28.13
C PRO A 365 -26.01 3.60 28.31
N ASN A 366 -26.10 2.97 29.48
CA ASN A 366 -27.30 2.26 29.87
C ASN A 366 -28.31 3.35 30.24
N ASP A 367 -29.42 3.37 29.52
CA ASP A 367 -30.64 3.95 30.07
C ASP A 367 -30.85 3.30 31.46
N THR A 368 -31.19 4.11 32.46
CA THR A 368 -31.42 3.68 33.84
C THR A 368 -32.35 2.47 33.91
N GLU A 369 -33.38 2.41 33.06
CA GLU A 369 -34.31 1.27 32.97
C GLU A 369 -33.69 -0.03 32.40
N ASP A 370 -32.70 0.08 31.51
CA ASP A 370 -31.99 -1.09 30.97
C ASP A 370 -30.90 -1.58 31.92
N ARG A 371 -30.33 -0.66 32.71
CA ARG A 371 -29.38 -0.96 33.80
C ARG A 371 -30.05 -1.81 34.88
N GLU A 372 -31.20 -1.37 35.37
CA GLU A 372 -31.99 -2.08 36.39
C GLU A 372 -32.51 -3.45 35.89
N TRP A 373 -32.82 -3.57 34.60
CA TRP A 373 -33.27 -4.83 34.01
C TRP A 373 -32.12 -5.81 33.70
N ALA A 374 -30.90 -5.31 33.48
CA ALA A 374 -29.72 -6.11 33.16
C ALA A 374 -28.93 -6.56 34.42
N GLU A 375 -29.16 -5.94 35.58
CA GLU A 375 -28.65 -6.38 36.88
C GLU A 375 -29.23 -7.75 37.27
N GLY A 376 -28.58 -8.83 36.81
CA GLY A 376 -28.88 -10.21 37.21
C GLY A 376 -28.94 -11.23 36.06
N GLN A 377 -29.01 -10.78 34.80
CA GLN A 377 -29.06 -11.67 33.63
C GLN A 377 -27.90 -11.38 32.65
N VAL A 378 -26.76 -12.06 32.82
CA VAL A 378 -25.55 -11.91 31.99
C VAL A 378 -25.84 -12.02 30.48
N LYS A 379 -26.74 -12.94 30.11
CA LYS A 379 -27.13 -13.17 28.72
C LYS A 379 -27.88 -11.98 28.10
N LEU A 380 -28.57 -11.19 28.93
CA LEU A 380 -29.30 -10.03 28.47
C LEU A 380 -28.39 -8.80 28.28
N VAL A 381 -27.40 -8.62 29.15
CA VAL A 381 -26.32 -7.65 28.94
C VAL A 381 -25.61 -7.94 27.61
N TYR A 382 -25.42 -9.21 27.28
CA TYR A 382 -24.80 -9.65 26.03
C TYR A 382 -25.66 -9.32 24.80
N HIS A 383 -26.97 -9.57 24.86
CA HIS A 383 -27.93 -9.23 23.81
C HIS A 383 -27.95 -7.72 23.51
N LEU A 384 -28.08 -6.87 24.54
CA LEU A 384 -28.07 -5.41 24.39
C LEU A 384 -26.73 -4.88 23.86
N LYS A 385 -25.61 -5.48 24.28
CA LYS A 385 -24.28 -5.15 23.74
C LYS A 385 -24.18 -5.41 22.23
N ARG A 386 -24.75 -6.52 21.75
CA ARG A 386 -24.72 -6.86 20.33
C ARG A 386 -25.58 -5.93 19.49
N GLU A 387 -26.81 -5.64 19.93
CA GLU A 387 -27.71 -4.71 19.22
C GLU A 387 -27.11 -3.31 19.08
N ARG A 388 -26.34 -2.89 20.08
CA ARG A 388 -25.69 -1.57 20.12
C ARG A 388 -24.26 -1.57 19.56
N SER A 389 -23.76 -2.70 19.04
CA SER A 389 -22.48 -2.73 18.34
C SER A 389 -22.57 -1.84 17.09
N PRO A 390 -21.80 -0.72 17.03
CA PRO A 390 -21.89 0.20 15.90
C PRO A 390 -21.52 -0.47 14.58
N GLY A 391 -20.56 -1.41 14.61
CA GLY A 391 -20.15 -2.21 13.46
C GLY A 391 -21.29 -3.08 12.93
N LEU A 392 -21.94 -3.85 13.81
CA LEU A 392 -23.06 -4.72 13.45
C LEU A 392 -24.27 -3.92 12.92
N SER A 393 -24.61 -2.83 13.61
CA SER A 393 -25.75 -1.97 13.24
C SER A 393 -25.56 -1.35 11.86
N ARG A 394 -24.37 -0.80 11.59
CA ARG A 394 -24.06 -0.18 10.29
C ARG A 394 -23.96 -1.22 9.17
N ALA A 395 -23.43 -2.41 9.45
CA ALA A 395 -23.41 -3.52 8.50
C ALA A 395 -24.83 -3.95 8.10
N LYS A 396 -25.73 -4.15 9.06
CA LYS A 396 -27.13 -4.51 8.78
C LYS A 396 -27.85 -3.44 7.96
N LYS A 397 -27.72 -2.16 8.33
CA LYS A 397 -28.33 -1.05 7.57
C LYS A 397 -27.80 -0.98 6.13
N ALA A 398 -26.49 -1.16 5.94
CA ALA A 398 -25.88 -1.18 4.61
C ALA A 398 -26.41 -2.34 3.75
N SER A 399 -26.48 -3.55 4.33
CA SER A 399 -27.04 -4.73 3.68
C SER A 399 -28.53 -4.54 3.32
N PHE A 400 -29.31 -3.95 4.24
CA PHE A 400 -30.72 -3.62 4.01
C PHE A 400 -30.92 -2.64 2.85
N ILE A 401 -30.14 -1.56 2.80
CA ILE A 401 -30.19 -0.59 1.69
C ILE A 401 -29.78 -1.24 0.37
N LYS A 402 -28.76 -2.10 0.37
CA LYS A 402 -28.34 -2.85 -0.82
C LYS A 402 -29.45 -3.76 -1.35
N GLN A 403 -30.22 -4.41 -0.46
CA GLN A 403 -31.30 -5.31 -0.83
C GLN A 403 -32.58 -4.58 -1.26
N HIS A 404 -32.95 -3.50 -0.56
CA HIS A 404 -34.25 -2.84 -0.72
C HIS A 404 -34.18 -1.46 -1.40
N GLY A 405 -32.98 -0.96 -1.69
CA GLY A 405 -32.73 0.35 -2.30
C GLY A 405 -32.88 1.54 -1.34
N ARG A 406 -33.54 1.34 -0.19
CA ARG A 406 -33.78 2.37 0.84
C ARG A 406 -33.91 1.74 2.22
N LEU A 407 -33.81 2.56 3.26
CA LEU A 407 -34.00 2.14 4.65
C LEU A 407 -35.42 2.46 5.10
N PHE A 408 -36.11 1.52 5.74
CA PHE A 408 -37.43 1.74 6.35
C PHE A 408 -37.62 0.81 7.55
N CYS A 409 -38.61 1.11 8.39
CA CYS A 409 -38.96 0.24 9.50
C CYS A 409 -39.66 -1.02 8.99
N GLU A 410 -39.13 -2.20 9.30
CA GLU A 410 -39.69 -3.49 8.88
C GLU A 410 -41.04 -3.81 9.56
N GLU A 411 -41.38 -3.14 10.66
CA GLU A 411 -42.64 -3.38 11.38
C GLU A 411 -43.77 -2.45 10.91
N CYS A 412 -43.51 -1.14 10.86
CA CYS A 412 -44.54 -0.14 10.53
C CYS A 412 -44.41 0.46 9.13
N GLY A 413 -43.38 0.10 8.36
CA GLY A 413 -43.15 0.58 7.00
C GLY A 413 -42.70 2.03 6.90
N THR A 414 -42.47 2.73 8.02
CA THR A 414 -42.07 4.14 8.01
C THR A 414 -40.72 4.31 7.31
N ASP A 415 -40.72 5.12 6.25
CA ASP A 415 -39.51 5.65 5.63
C ASP A 415 -39.02 6.86 6.45
N PRO A 416 -37.82 6.77 7.05
CA PRO A 416 -37.31 7.81 7.93
C PRO A 416 -36.91 9.09 7.18
N ILE A 417 -36.49 9.00 5.92
CA ILE A 417 -36.10 10.17 5.13
C ILE A 417 -37.34 10.93 4.72
N GLU A 418 -38.39 10.22 4.28
CA GLU A 418 -39.68 10.84 3.97
C GLU A 418 -40.31 11.50 5.22
N ALA A 419 -40.17 10.86 6.39
CA ALA A 419 -40.77 11.34 7.64
C ALA A 419 -39.98 12.48 8.32
N TYR A 420 -38.64 12.46 8.27
CA TYR A 420 -37.78 13.31 9.10
C TYR A 420 -36.67 14.05 8.32
N GLY A 421 -36.62 13.92 6.99
CA GLY A 421 -35.58 14.52 6.15
C GLY A 421 -34.23 13.81 6.23
N ASP A 422 -33.16 14.48 5.80
CA ASP A 422 -31.82 13.88 5.59
C ASP A 422 -31.23 13.21 6.85
N PHE A 423 -31.61 13.69 8.04
CA PHE A 423 -31.16 13.12 9.32
C PHE A 423 -32.03 11.96 9.82
N GLY A 424 -33.12 11.64 9.11
CA GLY A 424 -34.09 10.64 9.52
C GLY A 424 -33.51 9.25 9.71
N VAL A 425 -32.43 8.90 9.00
CA VAL A 425 -31.74 7.59 9.12
C VAL A 425 -31.37 7.26 10.56
N ALA A 426 -31.15 8.27 11.41
CA ALA A 426 -30.90 8.10 12.84
C ALA A 426 -32.07 7.47 13.61
N CYS A 427 -33.30 7.55 13.10
CA CYS A 427 -34.52 6.99 13.69
C CYS A 427 -34.60 5.45 13.59
N ILE A 428 -33.87 4.86 12.64
CA ILE A 428 -33.87 3.39 12.47
C ILE A 428 -32.77 2.79 13.33
N GLU A 429 -33.16 1.84 14.19
CA GLU A 429 -32.32 1.05 15.07
C GLU A 429 -32.26 -0.39 14.56
N VAL A 430 -31.25 -1.15 15.00
CA VAL A 430 -31.06 -2.56 14.61
C VAL A 430 -31.35 -3.42 15.83
N HIS A 431 -32.36 -4.27 15.70
CA HIS A 431 -32.81 -5.22 16.71
C HIS A 431 -32.33 -6.62 16.38
N HIS A 432 -32.02 -7.46 17.38
CA HIS A 432 -31.67 -8.86 17.14
C HIS A 432 -32.92 -9.75 17.19
N GLU A 433 -33.32 -10.29 16.04
CA GLU A 433 -34.46 -11.19 15.91
C GLU A 433 -34.06 -12.61 16.31
N ALA A 434 -34.44 -12.97 17.54
CA ALA A 434 -34.55 -14.32 18.05
C ALA A 434 -33.25 -15.14 18.09
N ILE A 435 -32.63 -15.12 19.27
CA ILE A 435 -32.48 -16.35 20.06
C ILE A 435 -33.04 -16.02 21.45
N GLN A 436 -33.78 -16.94 22.08
CA GLN A 436 -34.13 -16.77 23.49
C GLN A 436 -32.86 -16.36 24.23
N VAL A 437 -32.90 -15.32 25.06
CA VAL A 437 -31.71 -14.87 25.82
C VAL A 437 -30.98 -16.07 26.45
N ALA A 438 -31.70 -17.14 26.78
CA ALA A 438 -31.19 -18.46 27.17
C ALA A 438 -30.15 -19.15 26.25
N ASP A 439 -30.16 -19.04 24.92
CA ASP A 439 -29.19 -19.76 24.05
C ASP A 439 -28.03 -18.86 23.55
N MET A 440 -27.96 -17.61 24.01
CA MET A 440 -26.81 -16.73 23.76
C MET A 440 -25.65 -17.07 24.71
N GLY A 441 -24.73 -17.91 24.24
CA GLY A 441 -23.42 -18.16 24.87
C GLY A 441 -22.27 -17.43 24.17
N GLU A 442 -21.06 -17.49 24.74
CA GLU A 442 -19.84 -16.83 24.20
C GLU A 442 -19.49 -17.25 22.75
N GLN A 443 -20.00 -18.38 22.27
CA GLN A 443 -19.76 -18.90 20.92
C GLN A 443 -20.92 -18.66 19.94
N HIS A 444 -22.01 -18.01 20.36
CA HIS A 444 -23.16 -17.81 19.50
C HIS A 444 -22.81 -16.86 18.34
N LYS A 445 -23.06 -17.27 17.08
CA LYS A 445 -22.75 -16.49 15.89
C LYS A 445 -23.98 -15.68 15.46
N THR A 446 -23.90 -14.34 15.54
CA THR A 446 -24.94 -13.47 14.97
C THR A 446 -24.72 -13.36 13.47
N THR A 447 -25.76 -13.59 12.67
CA THR A 447 -25.78 -13.28 11.23
C THR A 447 -26.64 -12.03 10.99
N LEU A 448 -26.44 -11.34 9.85
CA LEU A 448 -27.24 -10.15 9.52
C LEU A 448 -28.73 -10.48 9.30
N ASP A 449 -29.05 -11.71 8.90
CA ASP A 449 -30.43 -12.18 8.73
C ASP A 449 -31.19 -12.34 10.05
N GLN A 450 -30.46 -12.47 11.16
CA GLN A 450 -31.02 -12.49 12.51
C GLN A 450 -31.23 -11.08 13.08
N LEU A 451 -31.20 -10.05 12.24
CA LEU A 451 -31.35 -8.66 12.66
C LEU A 451 -32.50 -8.00 11.89
N ARG A 452 -33.16 -7.04 12.53
CA ARG A 452 -34.20 -6.22 11.94
C ARG A 452 -33.94 -4.73 12.08
N CYS A 453 -34.25 -3.97 11.04
CA CYS A 453 -34.26 -2.52 11.02
C CYS A 453 -35.63 -2.01 11.49
N LEU A 454 -35.69 -1.45 12.69
CA LEU A 454 -36.94 -0.96 13.31
C LEU A 454 -36.81 0.53 13.63
N CYS A 455 -37.88 1.31 13.52
CA CYS A 455 -37.86 2.68 14.05
C CYS A 455 -37.78 2.66 15.58
N ALA A 456 -37.26 3.72 16.19
CA ALA A 456 -37.09 3.84 17.63
C ALA A 456 -38.37 3.50 18.43
N ASN A 457 -39.56 3.84 17.90
CA ASN A 457 -40.83 3.50 18.54
C ASN A 457 -41.14 2.01 18.48
N CYS A 458 -41.08 1.40 17.29
CA CYS A 458 -41.30 -0.04 17.11
C CYS A 458 -40.28 -0.86 17.90
N HIS A 459 -39.03 -0.41 17.94
CA HIS A 459 -37.96 -1.02 18.70
C HIS A 459 -38.26 -1.02 20.22
N ARG A 460 -38.60 0.14 20.80
CA ARG A 460 -38.97 0.26 22.22
C ARG A 460 -40.20 -0.59 22.58
N VAL A 461 -41.22 -0.60 21.71
CA VAL A 461 -42.43 -1.42 21.91
C VAL A 461 -42.09 -2.91 21.89
N LEU A 462 -41.23 -3.35 20.96
CA LEU A 462 -40.80 -4.74 20.88
C LEU A 462 -40.03 -5.18 22.14
N HIS A 463 -39.06 -4.39 22.59
CA HIS A 463 -38.37 -4.66 23.86
C HIS A 463 -39.33 -4.72 25.05
N ARG A 464 -40.33 -3.83 25.11
CA ARG A 464 -41.34 -3.88 26.19
C ARG A 464 -42.18 -5.16 26.13
N LYS A 465 -42.56 -5.63 24.94
CA LYS A 465 -43.27 -6.91 24.75
C LYS A 465 -42.41 -8.10 25.20
N LEU A 466 -41.13 -8.14 24.81
CA LEU A 466 -40.19 -9.17 25.23
C LEU A 466 -40.00 -9.17 26.76
N LYS A 467 -39.80 -7.99 27.37
CA LYS A 467 -39.76 -7.79 28.83
C LYS A 467 -40.99 -8.40 29.50
N ALA A 468 -42.20 -8.10 29.00
CA ALA A 468 -43.45 -8.62 29.58
C ALA A 468 -43.61 -10.14 29.43
N GLN A 469 -43.22 -10.72 28.28
CA GLN A 469 -43.29 -12.16 28.05
C GLN A 469 -42.26 -12.97 28.84
N ILE A 470 -41.13 -12.37 29.20
CA ILE A 470 -40.13 -13.00 30.08
C ILE A 470 -40.58 -12.97 31.55
N VAL A 471 -41.30 -11.92 31.96
CA VAL A 471 -41.81 -11.75 33.34
C VAL A 471 -43.09 -12.57 33.60
N HIS A 472 -43.88 -12.87 32.57
CA HIS A 472 -44.97 -13.84 32.65
C HIS A 472 -44.44 -15.23 32.28
N PRO A 473 -44.21 -16.15 33.23
CA PRO A 473 -43.94 -17.53 32.85
C PRO A 473 -45.18 -18.02 32.10
N THR A 474 -44.98 -18.53 30.88
CA THR A 474 -46.00 -19.27 30.15
C THR A 474 -46.59 -20.31 31.11
N PRO A 475 -47.90 -20.32 31.40
CA PRO A 475 -48.48 -21.40 32.19
C PRO A 475 -48.22 -22.69 31.40
N ALA A 476 -47.55 -23.65 32.04
CA ALA A 476 -47.22 -24.93 31.43
C ALA A 476 -48.49 -25.52 30.82
N ILE A 477 -48.49 -25.67 29.49
CA ILE A 477 -49.48 -26.47 28.80
C ILE A 477 -49.21 -27.90 29.25
N ALA A 478 -50.10 -28.44 30.08
CA ALA A 478 -50.06 -29.84 30.47
C ALA A 478 -50.29 -30.68 29.21
N GLU A 479 -49.28 -31.42 28.78
CA GLU A 479 -49.48 -32.49 27.82
C GLU A 479 -50.28 -33.64 28.47
N PRO A 480 -51.17 -34.30 27.71
CA PRO A 480 -51.99 -35.37 28.23
C PRO A 480 -51.14 -36.62 28.47
N ASP A 481 -51.33 -37.19 29.66
CA ASP A 481 -50.68 -38.41 30.15
C ASP A 481 -50.94 -39.61 29.22
N VAL A 482 -49.90 -40.02 28.47
CA VAL A 482 -49.86 -41.26 27.71
C VAL A 482 -48.78 -42.14 28.30
N MET A 483 -49.15 -42.95 29.30
CA MET A 483 -48.87 -44.40 29.38
C MET A 483 -49.05 -44.89 30.82
N SER A 484 -50.15 -45.59 31.09
CA SER A 484 -50.12 -46.72 32.01
C SER A 484 -50.80 -47.89 31.32
N ALA A 485 -49.97 -48.80 30.82
CA ALA A 485 -50.39 -50.09 30.33
C ALA A 485 -50.05 -51.14 31.39
N VAL A 486 -51.05 -51.97 31.70
CA VAL A 486 -50.98 -53.34 32.23
C VAL A 486 -50.70 -53.49 33.73
N LEU A 487 -51.74 -53.88 34.46
CA LEU A 487 -51.75 -55.09 35.31
C LEU A 487 -53.21 -55.48 35.65
N CYS A 488 -53.69 -56.52 34.95
CA CYS A 488 -54.61 -57.61 35.35
C CYS A 488 -55.36 -58.15 34.13
#